data_AF-A0A2E8GC84-F1
#
_entry.id   AF-A0A2E8GC84-F1
#
_cell.length_a   1.000
_cell.length_b   1.000
_cell.length_c   1.000
_cell.angle_alpha   90.00
_cell.angle_beta   90.00
_cell.angle_gamma   90.00
#
_symmetry.space_group_name_H-M   'P 1'
#
loop_
_entity.id
_entity.type
_entity.pdbx_description
1 polymer ?
#
loop_
_entity_poly.entity_id
_entity_poly.type
_entity_poly.pdbx_seq_one_letter_code
_entity_poly.pdbx_strand_id
1 'polypeptide(L)'
;MKNNVILLGAPRSGTSLLTSLLHNPPDVICLSEPRKIDALTEQSSAPEEFVAGLVAFIAKIREDILRGTPIENRIDPHTGALAENYAVRHEHSADGWVVESGFQWQTQLLPIPESRFQLLVKRNAPLVAVIDRLVAREDISVLAMLRDPVSTILSWRSLDLPISRGHLHSAERISSELRILVNEPDLLVRQVKILNWIFGRVMSHLSAHAIICYEDLMTDPDNAVAAIGFKISRPVSKLKSRNSSMYYDHSEAERVWQIIERHAPHILAFQNGRYARGKGRQVEQEA
;
A
#
# COMPACT_ATOMS: atom_id res chain seq x y z
N MET A 1 -14.29 2.22 -13.48
CA MET A 1 -13.68 2.57 -12.17
C MET A 1 -14.17 3.95 -11.75
N LYS A 2 -14.30 4.22 -10.44
CA LYS A 2 -14.73 5.54 -9.94
C LYS A 2 -13.57 6.53 -9.98
N ASN A 3 -13.89 7.81 -9.84
CA ASN A 3 -12.92 8.91 -9.90
C ASN A 3 -12.05 9.07 -8.66
N ASN A 4 -12.53 8.63 -7.51
CA ASN A 4 -11.77 8.67 -6.27
C ASN A 4 -11.30 7.25 -6.01
N VAL A 5 -10.00 7.08 -5.94
CA VAL A 5 -9.36 5.78 -5.77
C VAL A 5 -8.55 5.80 -4.49
N ILE A 6 -8.77 4.83 -3.63
CA ILE A 6 -7.93 4.58 -2.47
C ILE A 6 -6.99 3.43 -2.82
N LEU A 7 -5.69 3.64 -2.64
CA LEU A 7 -4.70 2.57 -2.67
C LEU A 7 -4.18 2.29 -1.27
N LEU A 8 -4.35 1.06 -0.82
CA LEU A 8 -3.89 0.58 0.48
C LEU A 8 -3.13 -0.74 0.33
N GLY A 9 -2.63 -1.28 1.43
CA GLY A 9 -1.89 -2.53 1.44
C GLY A 9 -0.99 -2.65 2.65
N ALA A 10 -0.24 -3.74 2.70
CA ALA A 10 0.79 -3.89 3.73
C ALA A 10 1.91 -2.86 3.51
N PRO A 11 2.44 -2.21 4.55
CA PRO A 11 3.70 -1.46 4.42
C PRO A 11 4.76 -2.35 3.77
N ARG A 12 5.59 -1.78 2.89
CA ARG A 12 6.64 -2.51 2.15
C ARG A 12 6.15 -3.55 1.12
N SER A 13 4.88 -3.48 0.71
CA SER A 13 4.31 -4.31 -0.38
C SER A 13 4.52 -3.73 -1.80
N GLY A 14 5.04 -2.50 -1.91
CA GLY A 14 5.23 -1.84 -3.22
C GLY A 14 4.18 -0.78 -3.56
N THR A 15 3.29 -0.41 -2.64
CA THR A 15 2.25 0.61 -2.88
C THR A 15 2.81 1.94 -3.39
N SER A 16 3.97 2.38 -2.88
CA SER A 16 4.68 3.57 -3.38
C SER A 16 5.09 3.46 -4.85
N LEU A 17 5.64 2.31 -5.26
CA LEU A 17 6.01 2.06 -6.65
C LEU A 17 4.78 2.09 -7.55
N LEU A 18 3.70 1.39 -7.17
CA LEU A 18 2.45 1.44 -7.92
C LEU A 18 1.91 2.88 -8.04
N THR A 19 1.94 3.65 -6.94
CA THR A 19 1.53 5.06 -6.95
C THR A 19 2.36 5.88 -7.93
N SER A 20 3.68 5.70 -7.96
CA SER A 20 4.58 6.41 -8.89
C SER A 20 4.38 5.99 -10.36
N LEU A 21 4.05 4.72 -10.61
CA LEU A 21 3.75 4.23 -11.97
C LEU A 21 2.41 4.78 -12.50
N LEU A 22 1.41 4.90 -11.62
CA LEU A 22 0.08 5.39 -11.97
C LEU A 22 0.01 6.92 -12.09
N HIS A 23 0.94 7.66 -11.48
CA HIS A 23 0.90 9.11 -11.52
C HIS A 23 1.23 9.62 -12.91
N ASN A 24 0.19 10.14 -13.59
CA ASN A 24 0.27 10.72 -14.92
C ASN A 24 -0.72 11.89 -15.02
N PRO A 25 -0.37 13.07 -14.47
CA PRO A 25 -1.24 14.24 -14.60
C PRO A 25 -1.32 14.69 -16.07
N PRO A 26 -2.48 15.21 -16.52
CA PRO A 26 -3.66 15.52 -15.71
C PRO A 26 -4.61 14.33 -15.43
N ASP A 27 -4.48 13.21 -16.13
CA ASP A 27 -5.47 12.13 -16.13
C ASP A 27 -5.54 11.37 -14.80
N VAL A 28 -4.39 11.08 -14.20
CA VAL A 28 -4.26 10.35 -12.94
C VAL A 28 -3.35 11.10 -11.98
N ILE A 29 -3.95 11.75 -11.00
CA ILE A 29 -3.25 12.47 -9.94
C ILE A 29 -3.16 11.57 -8.72
N CYS A 30 -1.94 11.33 -8.25
CA CYS A 30 -1.68 10.46 -7.12
C CYS A 30 -1.14 11.27 -5.95
N LEU A 31 -1.74 11.12 -4.78
CA LEU A 31 -1.23 11.66 -3.52
C LEU A 31 -0.64 10.53 -2.70
N SER A 32 0.66 10.63 -2.41
CA SER A 32 1.37 9.59 -1.66
C SER A 32 1.48 9.98 -0.19
N GLU A 33 0.75 9.25 0.65
CA GLU A 33 0.74 9.38 2.10
C GLU A 33 0.48 10.80 2.64
N PRO A 34 -0.58 11.52 2.20
CA PRO A 34 -0.84 12.90 2.61
C PRO A 34 -0.80 13.12 4.13
N ARG A 35 -0.09 14.15 4.59
CA ARG A 35 -0.05 14.56 6.02
C ARG A 35 -1.43 14.76 6.62
N LYS A 36 -2.39 15.22 5.80
CA LYS A 36 -3.78 15.40 6.26
C LYS A 36 -4.40 14.10 6.76
N ILE A 37 -4.03 12.93 6.22
CA ILE A 37 -4.53 11.64 6.72
C ILE A 37 -3.98 11.34 8.12
N ASP A 38 -2.76 11.76 8.43
CA ASP A 38 -2.18 11.59 9.77
C ASP A 38 -2.88 12.48 10.78
N ALA A 39 -3.09 13.75 10.42
CA ALA A 39 -3.89 14.67 11.23
C ALA A 39 -5.32 14.14 11.46
N LEU A 40 -5.97 13.60 10.43
CA LEU A 40 -7.29 12.98 10.57
C LEU A 40 -7.24 11.76 11.50
N THR A 41 -6.20 10.94 11.41
CA THR A 41 -6.04 9.77 12.29
C THR A 41 -5.85 10.18 13.76
N GLU A 42 -5.17 11.29 14.00
CA GLU A 42 -4.94 11.83 15.35
C GLU A 42 -6.18 12.50 15.94
N GLN A 43 -6.98 13.15 15.11
CA GLN A 43 -8.15 13.94 15.51
C GLN A 43 -9.43 13.12 15.61
N SER A 44 -9.53 12.00 14.89
CA SER A 44 -10.74 11.18 14.86
C SER A 44 -10.82 10.32 16.11
N SER A 45 -11.97 10.36 16.78
CA SER A 45 -12.29 9.50 17.91
C SER A 45 -12.92 8.17 17.48
N ALA A 46 -13.52 8.15 16.29
CA ALA A 46 -14.15 6.97 15.70
C ALA A 46 -13.74 6.76 14.23
N PRO A 47 -13.78 5.52 13.72
CA PRO A 47 -13.52 5.23 12.31
C PRO A 47 -14.43 5.98 11.32
N GLU A 48 -15.69 6.25 11.69
CA GLU A 48 -16.68 6.96 10.87
C GLU A 48 -16.26 8.43 10.68
N GLU A 49 -15.77 9.07 11.75
CA GLU A 49 -15.25 10.44 11.70
C GLU A 49 -14.01 10.51 10.80
N PHE A 50 -13.12 9.54 10.89
CA PHE A 50 -11.94 9.43 10.04
C PHE A 50 -12.34 9.33 8.56
N VAL A 51 -13.30 8.47 8.22
CA VAL A 51 -13.79 8.30 6.85
C VAL A 51 -14.48 9.57 6.34
N ALA A 52 -15.31 10.21 7.16
CA ALA A 52 -15.97 11.47 6.78
C ALA A 52 -14.94 12.57 6.50
N GLY A 53 -13.93 12.71 7.37
CA GLY A 53 -12.83 13.67 7.17
C GLY A 53 -11.98 13.36 5.94
N LEU A 54 -11.72 12.08 5.64
CA LEU A 54 -11.01 11.65 4.44
C LEU A 54 -11.78 12.01 3.16
N VAL A 55 -13.10 11.80 3.15
CA VAL A 55 -13.97 12.15 2.01
C VAL A 55 -13.98 13.66 1.79
N ALA A 56 -14.12 14.44 2.86
CA ALA A 56 -14.06 15.90 2.78
C ALA A 56 -12.69 16.38 2.25
N PHE A 57 -11.60 15.77 2.71
CA PHE A 57 -10.25 16.04 2.20
C PHE A 57 -10.12 15.74 0.70
N ILE A 58 -10.60 14.57 0.24
CA ILE A 58 -10.58 14.20 -1.18
C ILE A 58 -11.37 15.21 -2.01
N ALA A 59 -12.58 15.57 -1.57
CA ALA A 59 -13.42 16.55 -2.27
C ALA A 59 -12.72 17.92 -2.39
N LYS A 60 -12.10 18.39 -1.30
CA LYS A 60 -11.36 19.64 -1.28
C LYS A 60 -10.15 19.63 -2.22
N ILE A 61 -9.37 18.55 -2.23
CA ILE A 61 -8.21 18.45 -3.14
C ILE A 61 -8.67 18.44 -4.60
N ARG A 62 -9.77 17.78 -4.93
CA ARG A 62 -10.32 17.85 -6.29
C ARG A 62 -10.69 19.26 -6.69
N GLU A 63 -11.38 19.98 -5.81
CA GLU A 63 -11.75 21.38 -6.03
C GLU A 63 -10.50 22.25 -6.24
N ASP A 64 -9.47 22.06 -5.43
CA ASP A 64 -8.20 22.79 -5.54
C ASP A 64 -7.51 22.54 -6.87
N ILE A 65 -7.39 21.28 -7.30
CA ILE A 65 -6.81 20.92 -8.60
C ILE A 65 -7.59 21.57 -9.75
N LEU A 66 -8.92 21.49 -9.73
CA LEU A 66 -9.77 22.06 -10.78
C LEU A 66 -9.69 23.60 -10.84
N ARG A 67 -9.35 24.25 -9.73
CA ARG A 67 -9.11 25.70 -9.66
C ARG A 67 -7.68 26.11 -9.99
N GLY A 68 -6.79 25.16 -10.28
CA GLY A 68 -5.36 25.46 -10.43
C GLY A 68 -4.70 25.92 -9.13
N THR A 69 -5.24 25.51 -7.98
CA THR A 69 -4.61 25.75 -6.68
C THR A 69 -3.49 24.72 -6.47
N PRO A 70 -2.26 25.14 -6.12
CA PRO A 70 -1.19 24.20 -5.81
C PRO A 70 -1.56 23.26 -4.67
N ILE A 71 -1.21 21.98 -4.80
CA ILE A 71 -1.48 20.96 -3.76
C ILE A 71 -0.19 20.46 -3.14
N GLU A 72 -0.24 20.10 -1.86
CA GLU A 72 0.90 19.50 -1.16
C GLU A 72 1.03 18.01 -1.54
N ASN A 73 2.25 17.58 -1.86
CA ASN A 73 2.57 16.18 -2.08
C ASN A 73 4.01 15.88 -1.64
N ARG A 74 4.33 14.59 -1.42
CA ARG A 74 5.68 14.16 -1.03
C ARG A 74 6.45 13.68 -2.26
N ILE A 75 7.25 14.59 -2.82
CA ILE A 75 7.90 14.47 -4.12
C ILE A 75 9.41 14.69 -4.02
N ASP A 76 10.12 14.28 -5.07
CA ASP A 76 11.54 14.56 -5.23
C ASP A 76 11.70 16.07 -5.51
N PRO A 77 12.54 16.78 -4.75
CA PRO A 77 12.65 18.24 -4.83
C PRO A 77 13.24 18.75 -6.15
N HIS A 78 13.89 17.88 -6.92
CA HIS A 78 14.55 18.25 -8.18
C HIS A 78 13.71 17.89 -9.41
N THR A 79 12.98 16.78 -9.35
CA THR A 79 12.23 16.23 -10.49
C THR A 79 10.72 16.36 -10.36
N GLY A 80 10.21 16.62 -9.15
CA GLY A 80 8.78 16.58 -8.84
C GLY A 80 8.19 15.17 -8.85
N ALA A 81 8.99 14.13 -9.01
CA ALA A 81 8.52 12.75 -9.13
C ALA A 81 8.07 12.18 -7.76
N LEU A 82 7.11 11.26 -7.80
CA LEU A 82 6.71 10.48 -6.62
C LEU A 82 7.71 9.36 -6.33
N ALA A 83 7.92 9.08 -5.04
CA ALA A 83 8.83 8.04 -4.60
C ALA A 83 8.34 6.64 -4.99
N GLU A 84 9.22 5.87 -5.60
CA GLU A 84 9.03 4.42 -5.76
C GLU A 84 9.27 3.67 -4.44
N ASN A 85 10.14 4.22 -3.59
CA ASN A 85 10.49 3.68 -2.28
C ASN A 85 10.99 4.78 -1.33
N TYR A 86 10.26 5.01 -0.23
CA TYR A 86 10.65 5.98 0.80
C TYR A 86 11.74 5.49 1.77
N ALA A 87 12.08 4.20 1.74
CA ALA A 87 13.11 3.64 2.62
C ALA A 87 14.45 3.61 1.89
N VAL A 88 15.15 4.75 1.83
CA VAL A 88 16.54 4.82 1.38
C VAL A 88 17.41 4.57 2.59
N ARG A 89 18.21 3.50 2.53
CA ARG A 89 19.05 3.08 3.67
C ARG A 89 20.20 4.05 3.81
N HIS A 90 20.37 4.60 5.00
CA HIS A 90 21.40 5.58 5.32
C HIS A 90 22.46 5.00 6.25
N GLU A 91 22.03 4.47 7.40
CA GLU A 91 22.89 3.94 8.46
C GLU A 91 22.36 2.60 8.96
N HIS A 92 23.24 1.74 9.48
CA HIS A 92 22.85 0.47 10.07
C HIS A 92 22.97 0.54 11.60
N SER A 93 21.83 0.50 12.31
CA SER A 93 21.77 0.43 13.76
C SER A 93 21.71 -1.03 14.24
N ALA A 94 21.65 -1.23 15.56
CA ALA A 94 21.40 -2.55 16.14
C ALA A 94 20.01 -3.12 15.77
N ASP A 95 19.05 -2.24 15.45
CA ASP A 95 17.66 -2.58 15.14
C ASP A 95 17.37 -2.67 13.63
N GLY A 96 18.40 -2.51 12.79
CA GLY A 96 18.32 -2.62 11.33
C GLY A 96 18.75 -1.34 10.60
N TRP A 97 18.40 -1.23 9.32
CA TRP A 97 18.73 -0.02 8.56
C TRP A 97 17.85 1.15 8.95
N VAL A 98 18.47 2.22 9.43
CA VAL A 98 17.88 3.56 9.53
C VAL A 98 17.65 4.06 8.11
N VAL A 99 16.45 4.57 7.88
CA VAL A 99 16.03 5.02 6.56
C VAL A 99 15.71 6.49 6.55
N GLU A 100 16.22 7.17 5.54
CA GLU A 100 15.81 8.52 5.20
C GLU A 100 15.10 8.49 3.84
N SER A 101 14.34 9.54 3.57
CA SER A 101 13.74 9.76 2.27
C SER A 101 14.24 11.10 1.75
N GLY A 102 14.91 11.10 0.60
CA GLY A 102 15.22 12.33 -0.15
C GLY A 102 13.98 13.10 -0.64
N PHE A 103 12.79 12.51 -0.55
CA PHE A 103 11.52 13.13 -0.93
C PHE A 103 10.98 14.04 0.18
N GLN A 104 10.61 15.25 -0.23
CA GLN A 104 10.17 16.34 0.63
C GLN A 104 8.70 16.69 0.38
N TRP A 105 8.07 17.29 1.38
CA TRP A 105 6.73 17.85 1.24
C TRP A 105 6.83 19.18 0.51
N GLN A 106 6.23 19.26 -0.67
CA GLN A 106 6.24 20.47 -1.49
C GLN A 106 4.85 20.73 -2.06
N THR A 107 4.55 22.01 -2.28
CA THR A 107 3.39 22.43 -3.05
C THR A 107 3.74 22.40 -4.53
N GLN A 108 2.93 21.69 -5.32
CA GLN A 108 3.09 21.61 -6.77
C GLN A 108 1.82 22.11 -7.46
N LEU A 109 2.01 22.93 -8.49
CA LEU A 109 0.94 23.26 -9.41
C LEU A 109 0.84 22.10 -10.42
N LEU A 110 -0.32 21.44 -10.43
CA LEU A 110 -0.60 20.39 -11.39
C LEU A 110 -1.33 20.95 -12.60
N PRO A 111 -1.15 20.37 -13.80
CA PRO A 111 -1.99 20.66 -14.96
C PRO A 111 -3.47 20.52 -14.60
N ILE A 112 -4.27 21.53 -14.95
CA ILE A 112 -5.72 21.49 -14.74
C ILE A 112 -6.30 20.47 -15.74
N PRO A 113 -7.02 19.44 -15.27
CA PRO A 113 -7.61 18.46 -16.18
C PRO A 113 -8.68 19.07 -17.08
N GLU A 114 -8.56 18.85 -18.40
CA GLU A 114 -9.56 19.29 -19.39
C GLU A 114 -10.89 18.51 -19.28
N SER A 115 -10.85 17.35 -18.64
CA SER A 115 -11.99 16.47 -18.47
C SER A 115 -11.94 15.73 -17.11
N ARG A 116 -12.78 14.69 -16.98
CA ARG A 116 -12.90 13.88 -15.76
C ARG A 116 -11.58 13.14 -15.48
N PHE A 117 -10.93 13.44 -14.36
CA PHE A 117 -9.69 12.77 -13.92
C PHE A 117 -9.87 11.86 -12.70
N GLN A 118 -8.94 10.91 -12.54
CA GLN A 118 -8.83 10.03 -11.37
C GLN A 118 -7.91 10.65 -10.32
N LEU A 119 -8.39 10.74 -9.07
CA LEU A 119 -7.61 11.11 -7.90
C LEU A 119 -7.36 9.86 -7.06
N LEU A 120 -6.11 9.42 -7.02
CA LEU A 120 -5.67 8.29 -6.21
C LEU A 120 -5.01 8.79 -4.93
N VAL A 121 -5.49 8.33 -3.78
CA VAL A 121 -4.90 8.63 -2.48
C VAL A 121 -4.35 7.34 -1.89
N LYS A 122 -3.04 7.32 -1.65
CA LYS A 122 -2.34 6.16 -1.10
C LYS A 122 -2.00 6.37 0.36
N ARG A 123 -2.40 5.42 1.22
CA ARG A 123 -1.91 5.26 2.60
C ARG A 123 -2.15 3.81 3.03
N ASN A 124 -1.22 3.25 3.80
CA ASN A 124 -1.28 1.83 4.18
C ASN A 124 -2.20 1.63 5.40
N ALA A 125 -1.61 1.52 6.59
CA ALA A 125 -2.27 1.04 7.81
C ALA A 125 -3.62 1.71 8.15
N PRO A 126 -3.77 3.04 8.22
CA PRO A 126 -5.04 3.64 8.64
C PRO A 126 -6.18 3.38 7.65
N LEU A 127 -5.90 3.24 6.34
CA LEU A 127 -6.93 2.93 5.34
C LEU A 127 -7.31 1.45 5.37
N VAL A 128 -6.37 0.54 5.66
CA VAL A 128 -6.68 -0.89 5.91
C VAL A 128 -7.64 -1.03 7.10
N ALA A 129 -7.44 -0.22 8.15
CA ALA A 129 -8.27 -0.27 9.36
C ALA A 129 -9.76 0.06 9.07
N VAL A 130 -10.04 0.94 8.10
CA VAL A 130 -11.42 1.36 7.75
C VAL A 130 -11.92 0.83 6.40
N ILE A 131 -11.28 -0.22 5.86
CA ILE A 131 -11.57 -0.71 4.51
C ILE A 131 -13.05 -1.04 4.28
N ASP A 132 -13.71 -1.62 5.28
CA ASP A 132 -15.14 -1.97 5.30
C ASP A 132 -16.04 -0.76 5.01
N ARG A 133 -15.68 0.39 5.59
CA ARG A 133 -16.41 1.64 5.42
C ARG A 133 -16.10 2.30 4.08
N LEU A 134 -14.88 2.16 3.58
CA LEU A 134 -14.47 2.71 2.29
C LEU A 134 -15.14 1.98 1.12
N VAL A 135 -15.24 0.64 1.18
CA VAL A 135 -15.87 -0.15 0.12
C VAL A 135 -17.38 0.03 0.05
N ALA A 136 -18.02 0.37 1.17
CA ALA A 136 -19.45 0.67 1.24
C ALA A 136 -19.83 1.98 0.51
N ARG A 137 -18.86 2.81 0.13
CA ARG A 137 -19.12 4.10 -0.50
C ARG A 137 -19.23 3.99 -2.02
N GLU A 138 -20.27 4.61 -2.59
CA GLU A 138 -20.52 4.63 -4.03
C GLU A 138 -19.58 5.54 -4.82
N ASP A 139 -18.90 6.48 -4.18
CA ASP A 139 -18.00 7.44 -4.82
C ASP A 139 -16.52 7.04 -4.78
N ILE A 140 -16.16 5.98 -4.03
CA ILE A 140 -14.77 5.50 -3.86
C ILE A 140 -14.57 4.10 -4.45
N SER A 141 -13.50 3.92 -5.22
CA SER A 141 -12.94 2.61 -5.54
C SER A 141 -11.78 2.32 -4.61
N VAL A 142 -11.70 1.11 -4.05
CA VAL A 142 -10.60 0.71 -3.18
C VAL A 142 -9.78 -0.36 -3.87
N LEU A 143 -8.47 -0.15 -3.91
CA LEU A 143 -7.47 -1.08 -4.42
C LEU A 143 -6.50 -1.46 -3.30
N ALA A 144 -6.06 -2.71 -3.30
CA ALA A 144 -5.04 -3.19 -2.39
C ALA A 144 -3.82 -3.71 -3.14
N MET A 145 -2.65 -3.49 -2.56
CA MET A 145 -1.43 -4.17 -2.96
C MET A 145 -0.98 -5.14 -1.88
N LEU A 146 -0.81 -6.40 -2.26
CA LEU A 146 -0.24 -7.46 -1.44
C LEU A 146 1.06 -7.95 -2.06
N ARG A 147 1.93 -8.52 -1.23
CA ARG A 147 3.25 -9.03 -1.62
C ARG A 147 3.45 -10.37 -0.94
N ASP A 148 4.36 -11.19 -1.47
CA ASP A 148 4.84 -12.39 -0.80
C ASP A 148 5.03 -12.15 0.72
N PRO A 149 4.37 -12.94 1.59
CA PRO A 149 4.31 -12.65 3.01
C PRO A 149 5.67 -12.80 3.69
N VAL A 150 6.48 -13.79 3.28
CA VAL A 150 7.83 -13.99 3.82
C VAL A 150 8.70 -12.79 3.47
N SER A 151 8.75 -12.40 2.20
CA SER A 151 9.49 -11.23 1.72
C SER A 151 9.03 -9.93 2.39
N THR A 152 7.74 -9.82 2.74
CA THR A 152 7.20 -8.66 3.45
C THR A 152 7.73 -8.59 4.88
N ILE A 153 7.69 -9.70 5.62
CA ILE A 153 8.22 -9.79 6.98
C ILE A 153 9.75 -9.55 6.99
N LEU A 154 10.49 -10.21 6.10
CA LEU A 154 11.94 -9.97 5.96
C LEU A 154 12.24 -8.51 5.62
N SER A 155 11.41 -7.87 4.79
CA SER A 155 11.55 -6.44 4.53
C SER A 155 11.29 -5.57 5.74
N TRP A 156 10.35 -5.93 6.62
CA TRP A 156 10.10 -5.20 7.86
C TRP A 156 11.31 -5.33 8.78
N ARG A 157 11.79 -6.56 8.98
CA ARG A 157 12.90 -6.89 9.87
C ARG A 157 14.25 -6.31 9.43
N SER A 158 14.39 -5.99 8.14
CA SER A 158 15.61 -5.33 7.64
C SER A 158 15.71 -3.83 7.95
N LEU A 159 14.68 -3.20 8.53
CA LEU A 159 14.59 -1.74 8.69
C LEU A 159 14.31 -1.37 10.14
N ASP A 160 14.76 -0.19 10.56
CA ASP A 160 14.37 0.43 11.81
C ASP A 160 13.10 1.28 11.61
N LEU A 161 11.92 0.64 11.73
CA LEU A 161 10.60 1.27 11.57
C LEU A 161 9.64 0.75 12.64
N PRO A 162 8.56 1.48 13.00
CA PRO A 162 7.57 0.96 13.95
C PRO A 162 7.06 -0.44 13.62
N ILE A 163 6.87 -0.75 12.34
CA ILE A 163 6.41 -2.07 11.89
C ILE A 163 7.46 -3.18 12.08
N SER A 164 8.77 -2.87 12.06
CA SER A 164 9.81 -3.83 12.40
C SER A 164 9.82 -4.19 13.89
N ARG A 165 9.21 -3.34 14.72
CA ARG A 165 8.91 -3.62 16.12
C ARG A 165 7.51 -4.20 16.35
N GLY A 166 6.75 -4.49 15.29
CA GLY A 166 5.40 -5.05 15.40
C GLY A 166 4.34 -4.02 15.80
N HIS A 167 4.48 -2.77 15.32
CA HIS A 167 3.52 -1.70 15.56
C HIS A 167 3.06 -1.01 14.27
N LEU A 168 1.78 -0.64 14.24
CA LEU A 168 1.10 0.15 13.22
C LEU A 168 0.31 1.28 13.90
N HIS A 169 0.99 2.18 14.58
CA HIS A 169 0.39 3.19 15.47
C HIS A 169 -0.84 3.93 14.91
N SER A 170 -0.83 4.31 13.62
CA SER A 170 -1.98 4.97 12.99
C SER A 170 -3.21 4.07 12.88
N ALA A 171 -3.03 2.79 12.56
CA ALA A 171 -4.13 1.83 12.55
C ALA A 171 -4.56 1.39 13.96
N GLU A 172 -3.63 1.33 14.92
CA GLU A 172 -3.93 1.00 16.33
C GLU A 172 -4.88 2.03 16.97
N ARG A 173 -4.81 3.30 16.55
CA ARG A 173 -5.76 4.34 17.01
C ARG A 173 -7.19 4.05 16.58
N ILE A 174 -7.35 3.49 15.38
CA ILE A 174 -8.65 3.27 14.74
C ILE A 174 -9.22 1.88 15.05
N SER A 175 -8.39 0.84 14.99
CA SER A 175 -8.81 -0.56 15.09
C SER A 175 -8.56 -1.12 16.50
N SER A 176 -9.65 -1.47 17.18
CA SER A 176 -9.59 -2.19 18.45
C SER A 176 -8.96 -3.58 18.32
N GLU A 177 -9.23 -4.27 17.21
CA GLU A 177 -8.65 -5.59 16.89
C GLU A 177 -7.12 -5.50 16.87
N LEU A 178 -6.57 -4.48 16.20
CA LEU A 178 -5.13 -4.31 16.08
C LEU A 178 -4.48 -3.95 17.42
N ARG A 179 -5.16 -3.16 18.28
CA ARG A 179 -4.68 -2.89 19.64
C ARG A 179 -4.51 -4.14 20.48
N ILE A 180 -5.31 -5.18 20.24
CA ILE A 180 -5.15 -6.48 20.92
C ILE A 180 -3.95 -7.23 20.34
N LEU A 181 -3.84 -7.27 19.00
CA LEU A 181 -2.78 -8.02 18.31
C LEU A 181 -1.36 -7.52 18.65
N VAL A 182 -1.18 -6.21 18.85
CA VAL A 182 0.14 -5.63 19.13
C VAL A 182 0.69 -5.96 20.53
N ASN A 183 -0.14 -6.53 21.41
CA ASN A 183 0.26 -7.02 22.73
C ASN A 183 0.84 -8.44 22.71
N GLU A 184 0.92 -9.09 21.54
CA GLU A 184 1.61 -10.38 21.40
C GLU A 184 3.09 -10.25 21.83
N PRO A 185 3.54 -11.03 22.82
CA PRO A 185 4.90 -10.91 23.38
C PRO A 185 6.00 -11.34 22.41
N ASP A 186 5.79 -12.37 21.58
CA ASP A 186 6.79 -12.78 20.60
C ASP A 186 6.76 -11.83 19.40
N LEU A 187 7.87 -11.12 19.14
CA LEU A 187 7.95 -10.13 18.09
C LEU A 187 7.63 -10.70 16.69
N LEU A 188 8.13 -11.89 16.37
CA LEU A 188 7.91 -12.48 15.05
C LEU A 188 6.45 -12.93 14.91
N VAL A 189 5.89 -13.56 15.94
CA VAL A 189 4.47 -13.93 15.97
C VAL A 189 3.60 -12.68 15.85
N ARG A 190 3.95 -11.59 16.54
CA ARG A 190 3.26 -10.30 16.45
C ARG A 190 3.29 -9.74 15.04
N GLN A 191 4.46 -9.69 14.40
CA GLN A 191 4.60 -9.23 13.02
C GLN A 191 3.75 -10.07 12.05
N VAL A 192 3.80 -11.40 12.18
CA VAL A 192 3.00 -12.31 11.34
C VAL A 192 1.50 -12.11 11.57
N LYS A 193 1.05 -11.98 12.82
CA LYS A 193 -0.36 -11.71 13.15
C LYS A 193 -0.84 -10.37 12.58
N ILE A 194 -0.01 -9.34 12.63
CA ILE A 194 -0.31 -8.03 12.02
C ILE A 194 -0.42 -8.15 10.49
N LEU A 195 0.50 -8.85 9.85
CA LEU A 195 0.44 -9.08 8.41
C LEU A 195 -0.81 -9.90 8.03
N ASN A 196 -1.12 -10.93 8.81
CA ASN A 196 -2.32 -11.73 8.63
C ASN A 196 -3.60 -10.90 8.79
N TRP A 197 -3.65 -9.98 9.74
CA TRP A 197 -4.76 -9.05 9.88
C TRP A 197 -4.93 -8.19 8.63
N ILE A 198 -3.85 -7.65 8.05
CA ILE A 198 -3.92 -6.89 6.79
C ILE A 198 -4.49 -7.75 5.66
N PHE A 199 -3.98 -8.98 5.49
CA PHE A 199 -4.46 -9.91 4.47
C PHE A 199 -5.94 -10.24 4.67
N GLY A 200 -6.34 -10.55 5.90
CA GLY A 200 -7.73 -10.82 6.26
C GLY A 200 -8.64 -9.65 5.90
N ARG A 201 -8.29 -8.42 6.31
CA ARG A 201 -9.06 -7.21 5.99
C ARG A 201 -9.18 -7.01 4.47
N VAL A 202 -8.09 -7.14 3.73
CA VAL A 202 -8.10 -7.00 2.27
C VAL A 202 -8.98 -8.06 1.61
N MET A 203 -8.79 -9.34 1.95
CA MET A 203 -9.51 -10.44 1.31
C MET A 203 -10.99 -10.52 1.69
N SER A 204 -11.37 -10.03 2.87
CA SER A 204 -12.76 -10.08 3.32
C SER A 204 -13.61 -8.99 2.67
N HIS A 205 -12.99 -7.87 2.28
CA HIS A 205 -13.70 -6.68 1.81
C HIS A 205 -13.49 -6.36 0.33
N LEU A 206 -12.42 -6.86 -0.28
CA LEU A 206 -12.13 -6.61 -1.70
C LEU A 206 -12.33 -7.85 -2.55
N SER A 207 -12.90 -7.63 -3.75
CA SER A 207 -12.87 -8.63 -4.80
C SER A 207 -11.45 -8.88 -5.30
N ALA A 208 -11.19 -10.07 -5.85
CA ALA A 208 -9.90 -10.43 -6.41
C ALA A 208 -9.38 -9.44 -7.48
N HIS A 209 -10.28 -8.80 -8.24
CA HIS A 209 -9.93 -7.82 -9.27
C HIS A 209 -9.46 -6.47 -8.71
N ALA A 210 -9.67 -6.21 -7.41
CA ALA A 210 -9.19 -5.00 -6.74
C ALA A 210 -7.86 -5.21 -6.01
N ILE A 211 -7.26 -6.41 -6.11
CA ILE A 211 -6.03 -6.78 -5.41
C ILE A 211 -4.92 -6.97 -6.45
N ILE A 212 -3.88 -6.14 -6.34
CA ILE A 212 -2.66 -6.27 -7.13
C ILE A 212 -1.62 -7.01 -6.30
N CYS A 213 -1.02 -8.05 -6.88
CA CYS A 213 0.14 -8.68 -6.26
C CYS A 213 1.43 -8.01 -6.75
N TYR A 214 2.35 -7.74 -5.82
CA TYR A 214 3.67 -7.18 -6.13
C TYR A 214 4.40 -7.99 -7.20
N GLU A 215 4.37 -9.32 -7.12
CA GLU A 215 5.09 -10.18 -8.05
C GLU A 215 4.49 -10.13 -9.46
N ASP A 216 3.17 -9.93 -9.57
CA ASP A 216 2.51 -9.77 -10.87
C ASP A 216 2.94 -8.43 -11.49
N LEU A 217 2.95 -7.35 -10.68
CA LEU A 217 3.45 -6.04 -11.10
C LEU A 217 4.93 -6.09 -11.53
N MET A 218 5.76 -6.90 -10.87
CA MET A 218 7.18 -7.02 -11.24
C MET A 218 7.39 -7.84 -12.52
N THR A 219 6.47 -8.76 -12.82
CA THR A 219 6.57 -9.66 -13.97
C THR A 219 6.03 -9.00 -15.24
N ASP A 220 4.83 -8.42 -15.14
CA ASP A 220 4.11 -7.80 -16.25
C ASP A 220 3.37 -6.55 -15.75
N PRO A 221 4.07 -5.40 -15.67
CA PRO A 221 3.51 -4.18 -15.10
C PRO A 221 2.26 -3.70 -15.84
N ASP A 222 2.28 -3.74 -17.17
CA ASP A 222 1.20 -3.24 -18.02
C ASP A 222 -0.07 -4.06 -17.80
N ASN A 223 0.02 -5.39 -17.80
CA ASN A 223 -1.13 -6.24 -17.55
C ASN A 223 -1.64 -6.13 -16.10
N ALA A 224 -0.74 -6.08 -15.12
CA ALA A 224 -1.12 -5.93 -13.72
C ALA A 224 -1.88 -4.61 -13.45
N VAL A 225 -1.47 -3.53 -14.12
CA VAL A 225 -2.13 -2.21 -14.04
C VAL A 225 -3.39 -2.16 -14.90
N ALA A 226 -3.42 -2.78 -16.07
CA ALA A 226 -4.60 -2.86 -16.93
C ALA A 226 -5.74 -3.65 -16.27
N ALA A 227 -5.42 -4.71 -15.52
CA ALA A 227 -6.40 -5.53 -14.80
C ALA A 227 -7.21 -4.75 -13.75
N ILE A 228 -6.65 -3.65 -13.24
CA ILE A 228 -7.33 -2.71 -12.34
C ILE A 228 -7.87 -1.47 -13.06
N GLY A 229 -7.94 -1.49 -14.39
CA GLY A 229 -8.53 -0.40 -15.18
C GLY A 229 -7.69 0.88 -15.25
N PHE A 230 -6.38 0.77 -15.03
CA PHE A 230 -5.43 1.86 -15.21
C PHE A 230 -4.51 1.59 -16.41
N LYS A 231 -3.72 2.59 -16.80
CA LYS A 231 -2.67 2.45 -17.81
C LYS A 231 -1.38 3.09 -17.29
N ILE A 232 -0.25 2.43 -17.55
CA ILE A 232 1.05 3.06 -17.31
C ILE A 232 1.33 3.98 -18.49
N SER A 233 1.66 5.23 -18.19
CA SER A 233 1.78 6.28 -19.22
C SER A 233 3.20 6.43 -19.76
N ARG A 234 4.18 5.82 -19.09
CA ARG A 234 5.59 5.82 -19.47
C ARG A 234 6.09 4.39 -19.65
N PRO A 235 6.97 4.12 -20.64
CA PRO A 235 7.62 2.82 -20.75
C PRO A 235 8.33 2.48 -19.44
N VAL A 236 7.97 1.34 -18.85
CA VAL A 236 8.62 0.86 -17.64
C VAL A 236 9.78 -0.03 -18.06
N SER A 237 11.01 0.41 -17.83
CA SER A 237 12.17 -0.47 -17.93
C SER A 237 11.95 -1.69 -17.03
N LYS A 238 12.41 -2.87 -17.45
CA LYS A 238 12.22 -4.14 -16.71
C LYS A 238 12.37 -3.96 -15.19
N LEU A 239 11.25 -4.04 -14.48
CA LEU A 239 11.23 -3.91 -13.03
C LEU A 239 11.99 -5.08 -12.41
N LYS A 240 12.78 -4.79 -11.37
CA LYS A 240 13.50 -5.81 -10.61
C LYS A 240 12.76 -6.06 -9.30
N SER A 241 12.34 -7.31 -9.10
CA SER A 241 11.76 -7.74 -7.83
C SER A 241 12.73 -7.53 -6.68
N ARG A 242 12.21 -7.07 -5.55
CA ARG A 242 12.95 -6.91 -4.29
C ARG A 242 12.69 -8.06 -3.32
N ASN A 243 12.00 -9.14 -3.72
CA ASN A 243 11.76 -10.31 -2.86
C ASN A 243 13.07 -10.98 -2.44
N SER A 244 14.06 -11.01 -3.32
CA SER A 244 15.41 -11.53 -3.06
C SER A 244 16.40 -10.42 -2.70
N SER A 245 15.97 -9.37 -1.99
CA SER A 245 16.87 -8.27 -1.64
C SER A 245 18.06 -8.79 -0.81
N MET A 246 19.27 -8.36 -1.14
CA MET A 246 20.49 -8.74 -0.39
C MET A 246 20.51 -8.21 1.05
N TYR A 247 19.64 -7.27 1.39
CA TYR A 247 19.53 -6.71 2.74
C TYR A 247 18.63 -7.53 3.67
N TYR A 248 17.98 -8.56 3.15
CA TYR A 248 17.13 -9.44 3.95
C TYR A 248 17.99 -10.57 4.53
N ASP A 249 17.77 -10.91 5.79
CA ASP A 249 18.30 -12.14 6.36
C ASP A 249 17.46 -13.33 5.87
N HIS A 250 17.90 -13.93 4.76
CA HIS A 250 17.20 -15.08 4.17
C HIS A 250 17.31 -16.35 5.02
N SER A 251 18.20 -16.40 6.03
CA SER A 251 18.26 -17.53 6.95
C SER A 251 17.02 -17.63 7.84
N GLU A 252 16.29 -16.52 8.03
CA GLU A 252 15.04 -16.49 8.79
C GLU A 252 13.81 -16.95 7.98
N ALA A 253 13.91 -17.10 6.66
CA ALA A 253 12.76 -17.32 5.78
C ALA A 253 11.91 -18.53 6.18
N GLU A 254 12.56 -19.65 6.49
CA GLU A 254 11.91 -20.89 6.93
C GLU A 254 11.19 -20.70 8.27
N ARG A 255 11.84 -20.02 9.22
CA ARG A 255 11.23 -19.70 10.52
C ARG A 255 10.00 -18.81 10.34
N VAL A 256 10.08 -17.78 9.50
CA VAL A 256 8.94 -16.90 9.18
C VAL A 256 7.79 -17.72 8.60
N TRP A 257 8.07 -18.62 7.68
CA TRP A 257 7.07 -19.50 7.07
C TRP A 257 6.38 -20.40 8.10
N GLN A 258 7.12 -21.04 8.99
CA GLN A 258 6.56 -21.88 10.06
C GLN A 258 5.62 -21.09 10.99
N ILE A 259 5.94 -19.83 11.29
CA ILE A 259 5.05 -18.97 12.08
C ILE A 259 3.80 -18.58 11.28
N ILE A 260 3.92 -18.33 9.97
CA ILE A 260 2.76 -18.10 9.08
C ILE A 260 1.83 -19.32 9.08
N GLU A 261 2.36 -20.52 8.92
CA GLU A 261 1.56 -21.76 8.91
C GLU A 261 0.74 -21.93 10.19
N ARG A 262 1.30 -21.54 11.34
CA ARG A 262 0.66 -21.69 12.65
C ARG A 262 -0.33 -20.58 12.98
N HIS A 263 -0.07 -19.35 12.53
CA HIS A 263 -0.74 -18.16 13.07
C HIS A 263 -1.42 -17.28 12.02
N ALA A 264 -1.28 -17.57 10.72
CA ALA A 264 -1.73 -16.69 9.65
C ALA A 264 -2.67 -17.36 8.63
N PRO A 265 -3.89 -17.76 9.03
CA PRO A 265 -4.84 -18.45 8.15
C PRO A 265 -5.24 -17.64 6.91
N HIS A 266 -5.32 -16.30 6.99
CA HIS A 266 -5.67 -15.48 5.82
C HIS A 266 -4.53 -15.41 4.81
N ILE A 267 -3.27 -15.43 5.28
CA ILE A 267 -2.11 -15.52 4.39
C ILE A 267 -2.11 -16.85 3.64
N LEU A 268 -2.36 -17.96 4.35
CA LEU A 268 -2.45 -19.29 3.74
C LEU A 268 -3.59 -19.37 2.71
N ALA A 269 -4.77 -18.86 3.07
CA ALA A 269 -5.91 -18.79 2.16
C ALA A 269 -5.59 -17.98 0.89
N PHE A 270 -4.90 -16.84 1.04
CA PHE A 270 -4.46 -16.02 -0.09
C PHE A 270 -3.52 -16.80 -1.02
N GLN A 271 -2.50 -17.44 -0.46
CA GLN A 271 -1.51 -18.17 -1.24
C GLN A 271 -2.13 -19.36 -1.97
N ASN A 272 -2.96 -20.15 -1.29
CA ASN A 272 -3.68 -21.26 -1.90
C ASN A 272 -4.56 -20.80 -3.07
N GLY A 273 -5.33 -19.73 -2.87
CA GLY A 273 -6.16 -19.14 -3.92
C GLY A 273 -5.34 -18.51 -5.06
N ARG A 274 -4.10 -18.06 -4.81
CA ARG A 274 -3.20 -17.57 -5.86
C ARG A 274 -2.62 -18.71 -6.69
N TYR A 275 -2.13 -19.76 -6.06
CA TYR A 275 -1.58 -20.92 -6.79
C TYR A 275 -2.66 -21.66 -7.60
N ALA A 276 -3.90 -21.72 -7.11
CA ALA A 276 -5.02 -22.25 -7.88
C ALA A 276 -5.29 -21.44 -9.16
N ARG A 277 -5.23 -20.10 -9.10
CA ARG A 277 -5.38 -19.22 -10.27
C ARG A 277 -4.23 -19.33 -11.27
N GLY A 278 -3.00 -19.59 -10.80
CA GLY A 278 -1.84 -19.81 -11.65
C GLY A 278 -1.94 -21.09 -12.49
N LYS A 279 -2.50 -22.17 -11.93
CA LYS A 279 -2.72 -23.43 -12.66
C LYS A 279 -3.89 -23.34 -13.66
N GLY A 280 -4.94 -22.59 -13.35
CA GLY A 280 -6.09 -22.41 -14.26
C GLY A 280 -5.75 -21.68 -15.57
N ARG A 281 -4.81 -20.73 -15.54
CA ARG A 281 -4.36 -20.00 -16.75
C ARG A 281 -3.50 -20.83 -17.71
N GLN A 282 -2.91 -21.94 -17.27
CA GLN A 282 -2.17 -22.84 -18.17
C GLN A 282 -3.09 -23.75 -18.98
N VAL A 283 -4.30 -24.03 -18.50
CA VAL A 283 -5.25 -24.93 -19.18
C VAL A 283 -5.99 -24.22 -20.33
N GLU A 284 -6.15 -22.90 -20.28
CA GLU A 284 -6.80 -22.11 -21.36
C GLU A 284 -5.82 -21.67 -22.48
N GLN A 285 -4.52 -21.96 -22.36
CA GLN A 285 -3.54 -21.70 -23.43
C GLN A 285 -3.18 -22.95 -24.25
N GLU A 286 -3.73 -24.12 -23.90
CA GLU A 286 -3.54 -25.38 -24.61
C GLU A 286 -4.86 -25.97 -25.16
N ALA A 287 -5.94 -25.16 -25.22
CA ALA A 287 -7.25 -25.55 -25.76
C ALA A 287 -7.63 -24.73 -27.00
#